data_AF-A0A355YAG3-F1
#
_entry.id   AF-A0A355YAG3-F1
#
_cell.length_a   1.000
_cell.length_b   1.000
_cell.length_c   1.000
_cell.angle_alpha   90.00
_cell.angle_beta   90.00
_cell.angle_gamma   90.00
#
_symmetry.space_group_name_H-M   'P 1'
#
loop_
_entity.id
_entity.type
_entity.pdbx_description
1 polymer ?
#
loop_
_entity_poly.entity_id
_entity_poly.type
_entity_poly.pdbx_seq_one_letter_code
_entity_poly.pdbx_strand_id
1 'polypeptide(L)'
;HERPPQSAAQAPASPLEAQADALAHAYGQAIAAIPQDNVPAELLPALRELDASAGSIRSAIAQSPDAGFLLGQLRRTYALRLELTRQGLDAAGLAT
;
A
#
# COMPACT_ATOMS: atom_id res chain seq x y z
N HIS A 1 -37.52 1.43 -6.11
CA HIS A 1 -36.33 1.64 -5.28
C HIS A 1 -35.51 0.36 -5.29
N GLU A 2 -34.72 0.15 -6.33
CA GLU A 2 -33.89 -1.04 -6.49
C GLU A 2 -32.46 -0.65 -6.12
N ARG A 3 -32.02 -1.06 -4.92
CA ARG A 3 -30.59 -1.00 -4.56
C ARG A 3 -29.95 -2.27 -5.13
N PRO A 4 -28.97 -2.15 -6.05
CA PRO A 4 -28.32 -3.29 -6.70
C PRO A 4 -27.44 -4.08 -5.71
N PRO A 5 -26.98 -5.28 -6.09
CA PRO A 5 -26.90 -6.45 -5.22
C PRO A 5 -25.88 -6.33 -4.12
N GLN A 6 -26.24 -6.96 -3.01
CA GLN A 6 -25.43 -7.21 -1.83
C GLN A 6 -24.05 -7.73 -2.25
N SER A 7 -23.02 -7.07 -1.70
CA SER A 7 -21.60 -7.38 -1.79
C SER A 7 -21.35 -8.87 -2.04
N ALA A 8 -20.69 -9.18 -3.16
CA ALA A 8 -20.24 -10.53 -3.48
C ALA A 8 -19.68 -11.18 -2.21
N ALA A 9 -20.21 -12.36 -1.89
CA ALA A 9 -19.76 -13.18 -0.78
C ALA A 9 -18.24 -13.33 -0.86
N GLN A 10 -17.52 -12.50 -0.09
CA GLN A 10 -16.11 -12.67 0.14
C GLN A 10 -16.01 -13.98 0.91
N ALA A 11 -15.35 -14.99 0.32
CA ALA A 11 -14.85 -16.11 1.10
C ALA A 11 -14.18 -15.55 2.37
N PRO A 12 -14.28 -16.23 3.53
CA PRO A 12 -13.70 -15.72 4.76
C PRO A 12 -12.24 -15.38 4.49
N ALA A 13 -11.91 -14.09 4.53
CA ALA A 13 -10.56 -13.62 4.25
C ALA A 13 -9.63 -14.34 5.22
N SER A 14 -8.58 -14.95 4.68
CA SER A 14 -7.60 -15.64 5.51
C SER A 14 -7.04 -14.64 6.53
N PRO A 15 -6.63 -15.08 7.74
CA PRO A 15 -6.06 -14.17 8.72
C PRO A 15 -4.84 -13.39 8.19
N LEU A 16 -4.12 -13.96 7.21
CA LEU A 16 -3.04 -13.26 6.51
C LEU A 16 -3.54 -12.15 5.59
N GLU A 17 -4.62 -12.39 4.83
CA GLU A 17 -5.25 -11.39 3.97
C GLU A 17 -5.84 -10.24 4.78
N ALA A 18 -6.48 -10.53 5.91
CA ALA A 18 -6.99 -9.51 6.82
C ALA A 18 -5.88 -8.59 7.37
N GLN A 19 -4.72 -9.17 7.70
CA GLN A 19 -3.54 -8.38 8.13
C GLN A 19 -2.97 -7.54 6.98
N ALA A 20 -2.92 -8.09 5.76
CA ALA A 20 -2.47 -7.35 4.58
C ALA A 20 -3.39 -6.16 4.26
N ASP A 21 -4.71 -6.34 4.43
CA ASP A 21 -5.68 -5.26 4.24
C ASP A 21 -5.56 -4.17 5.33
N ALA A 22 -5.45 -4.56 6.60
CA ALA A 22 -5.20 -3.61 7.68
C ALA A 22 -3.92 -2.80 7.46
N LEU A 23 -2.86 -3.45 6.97
CA LEU A 23 -1.59 -2.80 6.63
C LEU A 23 -1.75 -1.83 5.45
N ALA A 24 -2.48 -2.21 4.40
CA ALA A 24 -2.77 -1.36 3.26
C ALA A 24 -3.61 -0.14 3.67
N HIS A 25 -4.58 -0.31 4.57
CA HIS A 25 -5.37 0.79 5.11
C HIS A 25 -4.51 1.78 5.90
N ALA A 26 -3.67 1.28 6.81
CA ALA A 26 -2.75 2.11 7.59
C ALA A 26 -1.77 2.89 6.70
N TYR A 27 -1.25 2.25 5.65
CA TYR A 27 -0.41 2.88 4.64
C TYR A 27 -1.15 3.97 3.87
N GLY A 28 -2.38 3.72 3.44
CA GLY A 28 -3.21 4.70 2.75
C GLY A 28 -3.45 5.96 3.59
N GLN A 29 -3.72 5.79 4.89
CA GLN A 29 -3.85 6.92 5.83
C GLN A 29 -2.53 7.70 5.96
N ALA A 30 -1.39 7.00 6.07
CA ALA A 30 -0.08 7.64 6.18
C ALA A 30 0.29 8.46 4.94
N ILE A 31 -0.08 7.99 3.75
CA ILE A 31 0.13 8.72 2.50
C ILE A 31 -0.85 9.87 2.33
N ALA A 32 -2.10 9.70 2.72
CA ALA A 32 -3.10 10.77 2.64
C ALA A 32 -2.70 11.98 3.51
N ALA A 33 -1.93 11.77 4.57
CA ALA A 33 -1.35 12.83 5.40
C ALA A 33 -0.17 13.57 4.73
N ILE A 34 0.37 13.06 3.62
CA ILE A 34 1.54 13.62 2.93
C ILE A 34 1.09 14.38 1.67
N PRO A 35 1.55 15.63 1.47
CA PRO A 35 1.24 16.40 0.26
C PRO A 35 1.87 15.74 -0.98
N GLN A 36 1.10 14.92 -1.69
CA GLN A 36 1.58 14.17 -2.86
C GLN A 36 1.93 15.07 -4.06
N ASP A 37 1.32 16.25 -4.14
CA ASP A 37 1.58 17.26 -5.20
C ASP A 37 3.03 17.77 -5.17
N ASN A 38 3.63 17.75 -3.98
CA ASN A 38 4.97 18.27 -3.73
C ASN A 38 6.07 17.20 -3.89
N VAL A 39 5.70 15.97 -4.25
CA VAL A 39 6.66 14.89 -4.47
C VAL A 39 7.38 15.14 -5.81
N PRO A 40 8.72 15.14 -5.84
CA PRO A 40 9.47 15.41 -7.06
C PRO A 40 9.17 14.39 -8.16
N ALA A 41 9.00 14.89 -9.38
CA ALA A 41 8.62 14.06 -10.54
C ALA A 41 9.61 12.91 -10.83
N GLU A 42 10.90 13.11 -10.51
CA GLU A 42 11.95 12.09 -10.63
C GLU A 42 11.69 10.86 -9.73
N LEU A 43 11.00 11.03 -8.60
CA LEU A 43 10.68 9.93 -7.70
C LEU A 43 9.41 9.17 -8.11
N LEU A 44 8.54 9.78 -8.91
CA LEU A 44 7.29 9.15 -9.38
C LEU A 44 7.50 7.76 -10.02
N PRO A 45 8.47 7.52 -10.92
CA PRO A 45 8.70 6.18 -11.46
C PRO A 45 9.02 5.16 -10.36
N ALA A 46 9.94 5.48 -9.45
CA ALA A 46 10.31 4.59 -8.34
C ALA A 46 9.13 4.33 -7.39
N LEU A 47 8.33 5.35 -7.07
CA LEU A 47 7.12 5.20 -6.25
C LEU A 47 6.09 4.30 -6.93
N ARG A 48 5.87 4.45 -8.24
CA ARG A 48 4.96 3.59 -9.00
C ARG A 48 5.41 2.13 -9.03
N GLU A 49 6.72 1.88 -9.12
CA GLU A 49 7.24 0.52 -9.02
C GLU A 49 6.98 -0.11 -7.64
N LEU A 50 7.13 0.67 -6.57
CA LEU A 50 6.81 0.20 -5.21
C LEU A 50 5.31 -0.07 -5.03
N ASP A 51 4.44 0.78 -5.54
CA ASP A 51 2.99 0.57 -5.50
C ASP A 51 2.57 -0.66 -6.34
N ALA A 52 3.18 -0.87 -7.51
CA ALA A 52 2.98 -2.08 -8.31
C ALA A 52 3.48 -3.36 -7.59
N SER A 53 4.65 -3.29 -6.94
CA SER A 53 5.19 -4.36 -6.12
C SER A 53 4.25 -4.71 -4.96
N ALA A 54 3.71 -3.70 -4.26
CA ALA A 54 2.74 -3.91 -3.19
C ALA A 54 1.46 -4.60 -3.69
N GLY A 55 0.95 -4.21 -4.86
CA GLY A 55 -0.18 -4.88 -5.51
C GLY A 55 0.11 -6.35 -5.82
N SER A 56 1.29 -6.64 -6.36
CA SER A 56 1.73 -8.01 -6.66
C SER A 56 1.84 -8.86 -5.39
N ILE A 57 2.41 -8.32 -4.30
CA ILE A 57 2.53 -9.01 -3.01
C ILE A 57 1.13 -9.29 -2.42
N ARG A 58 0.19 -8.34 -2.49
CA ARG A 58 -1.19 -8.57 -2.01
C ARG A 58 -1.90 -9.68 -2.79
N SER A 59 -1.73 -9.70 -4.12
CA SER A 59 -2.26 -10.78 -4.95
C SER A 59 -1.63 -12.13 -4.58
N ALA A 60 -0.33 -12.16 -4.32
CA ALA A 60 0.35 -13.37 -3.88
C ALA A 60 -0.12 -13.84 -2.48
N ILE A 61 -0.42 -12.93 -1.55
CA ILE A 61 -1.01 -13.25 -0.24
C ILE A 61 -2.39 -13.89 -0.40
N ALA A 62 -3.23 -13.36 -1.28
CA ALA A 62 -4.56 -13.93 -1.56
C ALA A 62 -4.46 -15.33 -2.20
N GLN A 63 -3.44 -15.56 -3.04
CA GLN A 63 -3.19 -16.87 -3.65
C GLN A 63 -2.54 -17.87 -2.71
N SER A 64 -1.73 -17.39 -1.75
CA SER A 64 -0.92 -18.21 -0.84
C SER A 64 -1.08 -17.72 0.61
N PRO A 65 -2.21 -18.06 1.28
CA PRO A 65 -2.52 -17.58 2.62
C PRO A 65 -1.60 -18.14 3.72
N ASP A 66 -0.75 -19.13 3.43
CA ASP A 66 0.26 -19.68 4.33
C ASP A 66 1.61 -18.95 4.25
N ALA A 67 1.81 -18.10 3.22
CA ALA A 67 3.08 -17.43 2.96
C ALA A 67 3.28 -16.19 3.86
N GLY A 68 3.46 -16.43 5.17
CA GLY A 68 3.62 -15.38 6.18
C GLY A 68 4.76 -14.38 5.90
N PHE A 69 5.80 -14.80 5.17
CA PHE A 69 6.91 -13.91 4.77
C PHE A 69 6.46 -12.77 3.85
N LEU A 70 5.39 -12.97 3.07
CA LEU A 70 4.84 -11.94 2.17
C LEU A 70 4.29 -10.74 2.94
N LEU A 71 3.79 -10.94 4.17
CA LEU A 71 3.34 -9.83 5.02
C LEU A 71 4.53 -8.94 5.42
N GLY A 72 5.66 -9.56 5.77
CA GLY A 72 6.90 -8.86 6.06
C GLY A 72 7.42 -8.08 4.84
N GLN A 73 7.35 -8.70 3.66
CA GLN A 73 7.70 -8.06 2.40
C GLN A 73 6.79 -6.87 2.09
N LEU A 74 5.47 -7.03 2.23
CA LEU A 74 4.48 -5.96 2.01
C LEU A 74 4.75 -4.75 2.90
N ARG A 75 5.02 -4.99 4.20
CA ARG A 75 5.37 -3.94 5.15
C ARG A 75 6.64 -3.20 4.75
N ARG A 76 7.66 -3.92 4.28
CA ARG A 76 8.91 -3.32 3.82
C ARG A 76 8.69 -2.45 2.57
N THR A 77 7.89 -2.92 1.62
CA THR A 77 7.54 -2.15 0.41
C THR A 77 6.83 -0.85 0.76
N TYR A 78 5.84 -0.90 1.65
CA TYR A 78 5.14 0.30 2.12
C TYR A 78 6.04 1.27 2.90
N ALA A 79 6.90 0.75 3.77
CA ALA A 79 7.86 1.57 4.50
C ALA A 79 8.83 2.29 3.55
N LEU A 80 9.37 1.58 2.55
CA LEU A 80 10.27 2.15 1.56
C LEU A 80 9.59 3.23 0.72
N ARG A 81 8.35 3.01 0.28
CA ARG A 81 7.59 3.99 -0.48
C ARG A 81 7.35 5.26 0.35
N LEU A 82 6.99 5.10 1.62
CA LEU A 82 6.77 6.22 2.54
C LEU A 82 8.08 7.00 2.80
N GLU A 83 9.19 6.29 3.01
CA GLU A 83 10.51 6.88 3.18
C GLU A 83 10.92 7.69 1.94
N LEU A 84 10.81 7.11 0.75
CA LEU A 84 11.16 7.78 -0.50
C LEU A 84 10.29 9.03 -0.73
N THR A 85 9.00 8.96 -0.39
CA THR A 85 8.09 10.11 -0.45
C THR A 85 8.57 11.23 0.48
N ARG A 86 8.94 10.89 1.73
CA ARG A 86 9.45 11.87 2.71
C ARG A 86 10.80 12.46 2.30
N GLN A 87 11.71 11.64 1.78
CA GLN A 87 12.99 12.10 1.25
C GLN A 87 12.79 13.08 0.08
N GLY A 88 11.80 12.84 -0.78
CA GLY A 88 11.44 13.77 -1.84
C GLY A 88 10.98 15.14 -1.32
N LEU A 89 10.19 15.16 -0.24
CA LEU A 89 9.73 16.41 0.39
C LEU A 89 10.87 17.15 1.11
N ASP A 90 11.73 16.41 1.81
CA ASP A 90 12.93 16.96 2.46
C ASP A 90 13.88 17.59 1.44
N ALA A 91 14.15 16.87 0.34
CA ALA A 91 14.95 17.38 -0.77
C ALA A 91 14.32 18.61 -1.46
N ALA A 92 12.99 18.73 -1.44
CA ALA A 92 12.26 19.90 -1.93
C ALA A 92 12.23 21.07 -0.92
N GLY A 93 12.78 20.91 0.28
CA GLY A 93 12.78 21.93 1.34
C GLY A 93 11.42 22.10 2.03
N LEU A 94 10.56 21.09 1.96
CA LEU A 94 9.18 21.12 2.48
C LEU A 94 8.98 20.28 3.75
N ALA A 95 10.04 19.64 4.24
CA ALA A 95 10.06 19.08 5.57
C ALA A 95 10.14 20.22 6.59
N THR A 96 8.99 20.64 7.13
CA THR A 96 8.90 21.59 8.26
C THR A 96 8.16 21.00 9.44
#